data_AF-A0AAW5J2F7-F1
#
_entry.id   AF-A0AAW5J2F7-F1
#
_cell.length_a   1.000
_cell.length_b   1.000
_cell.length_c   1.000
_cell.angle_alpha   90.00
_cell.angle_beta   90.00
_cell.angle_gamma   90.00
#
_symmetry.space_group_name_H-M   'P 1'
#
loop_
_entity.id
_entity.type
_entity.pdbx_description
1 polymer ?
#
loop_
_entity_poly.entity_id
_entity_poly.type
_entity_poly.pdbx_seq_one_letter_code
_entity_poly.pdbx_strand_id
1 'polypeptide(L)' 'NAQLRKIIKTRGHFPTDEAATKLIWLGLRNITANWGHAAHDWKVAMNQFAILYGDRFTRPSW' A
#
# COMPACT_ATOMS: atom_id res chain seq x y z
N ASN A 1 -6.78 7.43 0.05
CA ASN A 1 -6.88 8.87 0.39
C ASN A 1 -7.91 9.16 1.49
N ALA A 2 -9.17 8.70 1.38
CA ALA A 2 -10.23 8.99 2.38
C ALA A 2 -9.94 8.52 3.82
N GLN A 3 -9.37 7.32 4.02
CA GLN A 3 -9.05 6.81 5.37
C GLN A 3 -7.98 7.66 6.06
N LEU A 4 -6.89 8.00 5.36
CA LEU A 4 -5.85 8.87 5.90
C LEU A 4 -6.40 10.26 6.22
N ARG A 5 -7.21 10.83 5.31
CA ARG A 5 -7.93 12.09 5.56
C ARG A 5 -8.81 12.04 6.81
N LYS A 6 -9.48 10.91 7.08
CA LYS A 6 -10.29 10.73 8.29
C LYS A 6 -9.46 10.75 9.58
N ILE A 7 -8.21 10.29 9.54
CA ILE A 7 -7.29 10.28 10.69
C ILE A 7 -6.77 11.69 10.98
N ILE A 8 -6.44 12.45 9.93
CA ILE A 8 -5.87 13.79 10.08
C ILE A 8 -6.93 14.88 10.33
N LYS A 9 -8.18 14.71 9.85
CA LYS A 9 -9.19 15.79 9.90
C LYS A 9 -9.55 16.29 11.31
N THR A 10 -9.31 15.48 12.34
CA THR A 10 -9.61 15.83 13.75
C THR A 10 -8.38 16.33 14.51
N ARG A 11 -7.18 16.20 13.92
CA ARG A 11 -5.92 16.71 14.47
C ARG A 11 -5.55 17.96 13.68
N GLY A 12 -5.75 19.13 14.30
CA GLY A 12 -5.45 20.44 13.72
C GLY A 12 -3.95 20.70 13.61
N HIS A 13 -3.46 21.78 14.23
CA HIS A 13 -2.04 22.13 14.20
C HIS A 13 -1.17 21.07 14.90
N PHE A 14 -0.06 20.71 14.26
CA PHE A 14 0.95 19.82 14.84
C PHE A 14 2.08 20.66 15.44
N PRO A 15 2.57 20.30 16.64
CA PRO A 15 3.63 21.06 17.30
C PRO A 15 4.99 20.92 16.59
N THR A 16 5.22 19.82 15.87
CA THR A 16 6.41 19.58 15.03
C THR A 16 6.07 18.70 13.82
N ASP A 17 6.95 18.70 12.82
CA ASP A 17 6.83 17.86 11.63
C ASP A 17 6.99 16.36 11.96
N GLU A 18 7.79 16.01 12.97
CA GLU A 18 7.93 14.62 13.42
C GLU A 18 6.61 14.10 14.01
N ALA A 19 5.87 14.95 14.75
CA ALA A 19 4.58 14.58 15.30
C ALA A 19 3.55 14.29 14.18
N ALA A 20 3.54 15.12 13.13
CA ALA A 20 2.71 14.89 11.95
C ALA A 20 3.09 13.59 11.23
N THR A 21 4.40 13.39 11.00
CA THR A 21 4.94 12.20 10.32
C THR A 21 4.61 10.92 11.07
N LYS A 22 4.75 10.92 12.40
CA LYS A 22 4.41 9.76 13.25
C LYS A 22 2.93 9.40 13.16
N LEU A 23 2.04 10.40 13.11
CA LEU A 23 0.61 10.15 12.98
C LEU A 23 0.28 9.53 11.61
N ILE A 24 0.87 10.03 10.53
CA ILE A 24 0.70 9.47 9.18
C ILE A 24 1.19 8.02 9.17
N TRP A 25 2.37 7.75 9.73
CA TRP A 25 2.92 6.40 9.80
C TRP A 25 2.01 5.44 10.56
N LEU A 26 1.52 5.83 11.75
CA LEU A 26 0.57 5.02 12.52
C LEU A 26 -0.74 4.78 11.76
N GLY A 27 -1.22 5.81 11.07
CA GLY A 27 -2.43 5.71 10.25
C GLY A 27 -2.28 4.72 9.09
N LEU A 28 -1.15 4.80 8.36
CA LEU A 28 -0.83 3.85 7.30
C LEU A 28 -0.70 2.44 7.84
N ARG A 29 0.05 2.24 8.93
CA ARG A 29 0.23 0.93 9.57
C ARG A 29 -1.10 0.27 9.92
N ASN A 30 -2.05 1.03 10.47
CA ASN A 30 -3.37 0.51 10.82
C ASN A 30 -4.22 0.19 9.58
N ILE A 31 -4.15 0.99 8.52
CA ILE A 31 -4.86 0.73 7.26
C ILE A 31 -4.33 -0.55 6.62
N THR A 32 -3.01 -0.70 6.54
CA THR A 32 -2.37 -1.84 5.89
C THR A 32 -2.46 -3.13 6.70
N ALA A 33 -2.71 -3.07 8.01
CA ALA A 33 -2.90 -4.25 8.85
C ALA A 33 -4.05 -5.15 8.34
N ASN A 34 -5.06 -4.56 7.69
CA ASN A 34 -6.19 -5.30 7.14
C ASN A 34 -5.98 -5.74 5.67
N TRP A 35 -4.83 -5.45 5.05
CA TRP A 35 -4.52 -5.80 3.66
C TRP A 35 -3.99 -7.23 3.52
N GLY A 36 -4.58 -8.18 4.25
CA GLY A 36 -4.15 -9.58 4.23
C GLY A 36 -4.74 -10.41 3.07
N HIS A 37 -5.66 -9.86 2.28
CA HIS A 37 -6.31 -10.59 1.21
C HIS A 37 -5.69 -10.22 -0.14
N ALA A 38 -5.34 -11.25 -0.90
CA ALA A 38 -4.95 -11.08 -2.29
C ALA A 38 -6.12 -10.48 -3.09
N ALA A 39 -5.80 -9.72 -4.14
CA ALA A 39 -6.82 -9.29 -5.10
C ALA A 39 -7.54 -10.51 -5.67
N HIS A 40 -8.87 -10.44 -5.78
CA HIS A 40 -9.75 -11.57 -6.11
C HIS A 40 -9.26 -12.38 -7.32
N ASP A 41 -8.95 -11.68 -8.43
CA ASP A 41 -8.56 -12.29 -9.70
C ASP A 41 -7.05 -12.21 -9.98
N TRP A 42 -6.23 -12.15 -8.93
CA TRP A 42 -4.78 -11.93 -9.08
C TRP A 42 -4.11 -12.95 -10.01
N LYS A 43 -4.53 -14.21 -9.96
CA LYS A 43 -3.98 -15.27 -10.84
C LYS A 43 -4.27 -15.01 -12.32
N VAL A 44 -5.48 -14.57 -12.65
CA VAL A 44 -5.88 -14.28 -14.03
C VAL A 44 -5.13 -13.05 -14.54
N ALA A 45 -5.03 -11.99 -13.72
CA ALA A 45 -4.24 -10.81 -14.04
C ALA A 45 -2.76 -11.15 -14.25
N MET A 46 -2.19 -12.03 -13.42
CA MET A 46 -0.81 -12.48 -13.55
C MET A 46 -0.53 -13.16 -14.89
N ASN A 47 -1.45 -13.98 -15.39
CA ASN A 47 -1.31 -14.60 -16.71
C ASN A 47 -1.24 -13.55 -17.83
N GLN A 48 -2.01 -12.45 -17.73
CA GLN A 48 -1.95 -11.34 -18.68
C GLN A 48 -0.60 -10.61 -18.60
N PHE A 49 -0.08 -10.39 -17.39
CA PHE A 49 1.25 -9.80 -17.22
C PHE A 49 2.36 -10.69 -17.78
N ALA A 50 2.26 -12.01 -17.65
CA ALA A 50 3.23 -12.94 -18.21
C ALA A 50 3.24 -12.92 -19.75
N ILE A 51 2.10 -12.68 -20.40
CA ILE A 51 2.02 -12.52 -21.86
C ILE A 51 2.65 -11.19 -22.30
N LEU A 52 2.31 -10.09 -21.62
CA LEU A 52 2.75 -8.75 -22.00
C LEU A 52 4.21 -8.45 -21.65
N TYR A 53 4.71 -9.02 -20.55
CA TYR A 53 6.01 -8.71 -19.95
C TYR A 53 6.81 -9.98 -19.65
N GLY A 54 6.73 -10.99 -20.55
CA GLY A 54 7.36 -12.30 -20.33
C GLY A 54 8.86 -12.24 -20.05
N ASP A 55 9.56 -11.23 -20.58
CA ASP A 55 10.97 -10.94 -20.32
C ASP A 55 11.27 -10.68 -18.83
N ARG A 56 10.29 -10.19 -18.07
CA ARG A 56 10.40 -9.92 -16.63
C ARG A 56 10.04 -11.12 -15.75
N PHE A 57 9.46 -12.18 -16.32
CA PHE A 57 9.14 -13.44 -15.66
C PHE A 57 10.23 -14.50 -15.90
N THR A 58 11.49 -14.10 -15.77
CA THR A 58 12.63 -15.00 -15.94
C THR A 58 13.04 -15.60 -14.60
N ARG A 59 13.26 -16.92 -14.57
CA ARG A 59 13.86 -17.57 -13.40
C ARG A 59 15.34 -17.17 -13.37
N PRO A 60 15.89 -16.70 -12.24
CA PRO A 60 17.31 -16.40 -12.16
C PRO A 60 18.13 -17.64 -12.51
N SER A 61 19.06 -17.51 -13.45
CA SER A 61 20.02 -18.56 -13.80
C SER A 61 21.22 -18.48 -12.85
N TRP A 62 21.07 -19.02 -11.65
CA TRP A 62 22.21 -19.31 -10.77
C TRP A 62 22.22 -20.82 -10.52
#